data_AF-A0A7C5RED5-F1
#
_entry.id   AF-A0A7C5RED5-F1
#
_cell.length_a   1.000
_cell.length_b   1.000
_cell.length_c   1.000
_cell.angle_alpha   90.00
_cell.angle_beta   90.00
_cell.angle_gamma   90.00
#
_symmetry.space_group_name_H-M   'P 1'
#
loop_
_entity.id
_entity.type
_entity.pdbx_description
1 polymer ?
#
loop_
_entity_poly.entity_id
_entity_poly.type
_entity_poly.pdbx_seq_one_letter_code
_entity_poly.pdbx_strand_id
1 'polypeptide(L)'
;MRWRLLGALALLLGAPGSLGQEGGSLPVEALLVLQEDVIEEGRLVTYTGVQRYPVASEAELKVLLKRLARDPRPPRFVLQEGRWRGVEKKGLAFSEAEALAAYREALGAGRRSFRLPVRFTPPRPSLRELYVLGIKEHLATGETSFRGSSRERTHNLLLASSKLDGLLI
;
A
#
# COMPACT_ATOMS: atom_id res chain seq x y z
N MET A 1 -5.91 5.04 -22.62
CA MET A 1 -5.73 3.58 -22.77
C MET A 1 -4.94 3.03 -21.57
N ARG A 2 -5.56 2.11 -20.82
CA ARG A 2 -5.00 1.09 -19.90
C ARG A 2 -4.07 1.56 -18.76
N TRP A 3 -4.65 1.66 -17.56
CA TRP A 3 -3.96 1.76 -16.27
C TRP A 3 -2.91 0.65 -16.09
N ARG A 4 -1.66 1.04 -15.82
CA ARG A 4 -0.70 0.20 -15.12
C ARG A 4 -0.55 0.76 -13.71
N LEU A 5 -1.31 0.15 -12.79
CA LEU A 5 -0.98 0.19 -11.37
C LEU A 5 0.51 -0.16 -11.24
N LEU A 6 1.29 0.71 -10.61
CA LEU A 6 2.66 0.41 -10.18
C LEU A 6 2.57 -0.71 -9.13
N GLY A 7 2.49 -1.93 -9.63
CA GLY A 7 2.81 -3.13 -8.89
C GLY A 7 4.26 -3.05 -8.46
N ALA A 8 4.50 -3.27 -7.17
CA ALA A 8 5.83 -3.56 -6.68
C ALA A 8 6.38 -4.75 -7.49
N LEU A 9 7.49 -4.50 -8.18
CA LEU A 9 8.25 -5.48 -8.94
C LEU A 9 8.85 -6.49 -7.95
N ALA A 10 8.13 -7.56 -7.64
CA ALA A 10 8.72 -8.75 -7.04
C ALA A 10 9.35 -9.55 -8.19
N LEU A 11 10.68 -9.52 -8.27
CA LEU A 11 11.45 -10.38 -9.17
C LEU A 11 11.08 -11.85 -8.89
N LEU A 12 10.42 -12.47 -9.85
CA LEU A 12 10.29 -13.92 -9.99
C LEU A 12 11.60 -14.43 -10.62
N LEU A 13 12.50 -15.00 -9.81
CA LEU A 13 13.47 -15.97 -10.28
C LEU A 13 12.83 -17.35 -10.13
N GLY A 14 12.35 -17.91 -11.25
CA GLY A 14 12.00 -19.32 -11.36
C GLY A 14 13.28 -20.14 -11.46
N ALA A 15 13.37 -21.19 -10.63
CA ALA A 15 14.23 -22.33 -10.87
C ALA A 15 13.33 -23.58 -10.95
N PRO A 16 13.41 -24.39 -12.02
CA PRO A 16 12.67 -25.64 -12.12
C PRO A 16 13.47 -26.83 -11.57
N GLY A 17 12.77 -27.78 -10.96
CA GLY A 17 13.29 -29.11 -10.56
C GLY A 17 13.48 -29.26 -9.05
N SER A 18 13.11 -30.35 -8.39
CA SER A 18 12.37 -31.57 -8.76
C SER A 18 11.96 -32.28 -7.45
N LEU A 19 10.90 -33.10 -7.55
CA LEU A 19 10.60 -34.28 -6.73
C LEU A 19 10.49 -34.15 -5.20
N GLY A 20 9.24 -34.01 -4.74
CA GLY A 20 8.79 -34.35 -3.40
C GLY A 20 7.28 -34.53 -3.40
N GLN A 21 6.83 -35.78 -3.42
CA GLN A 21 5.43 -36.18 -3.41
C GLN A 21 4.90 -36.11 -1.97
N GLU A 22 4.17 -35.05 -1.63
CA GLU A 22 3.22 -35.02 -0.51
C GLU A 22 1.90 -34.48 -1.06
N GLY A 23 0.75 -34.98 -0.60
CA GLY A 23 -0.60 -34.69 -1.10
C GLY A 23 -1.01 -33.22 -1.03
N GLY A 24 -0.41 -32.39 -1.89
CA GLY A 24 -0.57 -30.95 -1.91
C GLY A 24 -1.86 -30.54 -2.61
N SER A 25 -2.83 -30.08 -1.82
CA SER A 25 -3.95 -29.28 -2.31
C SER A 25 -3.44 -28.14 -3.19
N LEU A 26 -4.06 -27.93 -4.36
CA LEU A 26 -3.76 -26.80 -5.23
C LEU A 26 -3.83 -25.49 -4.41
N PRO A 27 -2.87 -24.55 -4.60
CA PRO A 27 -2.84 -23.32 -3.83
C PRO A 27 -4.12 -22.51 -4.04
N VAL A 28 -4.69 -21.99 -2.96
CA VAL A 28 -5.88 -21.14 -2.97
C VAL A 28 -5.44 -19.68 -3.08
N GLU A 29 -6.13 -18.88 -3.91
CA GLU A 29 -5.84 -17.45 -4.03
C GLU A 29 -6.49 -16.64 -2.91
N ALA A 30 -5.69 -15.98 -2.08
CA ALA A 30 -6.14 -14.94 -1.17
C ALA A 30 -6.32 -13.61 -1.93
N LEU A 31 -7.53 -13.06 -1.90
CA LEU A 31 -7.90 -11.83 -2.59
C LEU A 31 -7.93 -10.66 -1.58
N LEU A 32 -6.95 -9.77 -1.68
CA LEU A 32 -6.92 -8.51 -0.93
C LEU A 32 -7.56 -7.41 -1.78
N VAL A 33 -8.73 -6.94 -1.35
CA VAL A 33 -9.41 -5.80 -1.97
C VAL A 33 -8.90 -4.54 -1.27
N LEU A 34 -8.34 -3.58 -2.02
CA LEU A 34 -7.84 -2.30 -1.52
C LEU A 34 -8.71 -1.15 -2.03
N GLN A 35 -8.93 -0.15 -1.19
CA GLN A 35 -9.62 1.09 -1.55
C GLN A 35 -8.73 2.28 -1.23
N GLU A 36 -8.32 3.01 -2.27
CA GLU A 36 -7.42 4.15 -2.17
C GLU A 36 -8.16 5.42 -2.57
N ASP A 37 -8.15 6.41 -1.68
CA ASP A 37 -8.66 7.74 -1.96
C ASP A 37 -7.53 8.59 -2.54
N VAL A 38 -7.82 9.31 -3.62
CA VAL A 38 -6.86 10.14 -4.34
C VAL A 38 -7.52 11.48 -4.68
N ILE A 39 -6.78 12.56 -4.52
CA ILE A 39 -7.17 13.87 -5.04
C ILE A 39 -6.46 14.08 -6.38
N GLU A 40 -7.23 14.20 -7.45
CA GLU A 40 -6.74 14.45 -8.80
C GLU A 40 -7.55 15.61 -9.39
N GLU A 41 -6.85 16.64 -9.88
CA GLU A 41 -7.48 17.79 -10.53
C GLU A 41 -8.60 18.43 -9.68
N GLY A 42 -8.33 18.60 -8.37
CA GLY A 42 -9.29 19.19 -7.43
C GLY A 42 -10.47 18.30 -7.02
N ARG A 43 -10.49 17.04 -7.46
CA ARG A 43 -11.57 16.09 -7.19
C ARG A 43 -11.08 14.94 -6.33
N LEU A 44 -11.87 14.57 -5.33
CA LEU A 44 -11.65 13.36 -4.55
C LEU A 44 -12.25 12.15 -5.27
N VAL A 45 -11.41 11.19 -5.63
CA VAL A 45 -11.76 9.96 -6.34
C VAL A 45 -11.36 8.77 -5.50
N THR A 46 -12.20 7.73 -5.45
CA THR A 46 -11.89 6.47 -4.76
C THR A 46 -11.65 5.37 -5.79
N TYR A 47 -10.46 4.79 -5.78
CA TYR A 47 -10.10 3.65 -6.62
C TYR A 47 -10.19 2.35 -5.81
N THR A 48 -10.74 1.30 -6.43
CA THR A 48 -10.77 -0.05 -5.85
C THR A 48 -9.90 -0.99 -6.66
N GLY A 49 -8.93 -1.62 -6.01
CA GLY A 49 -8.02 -2.60 -6.60
C GLY A 49 -8.16 -3.96 -5.93
N VAL A 50 -7.80 -5.02 -6.65
CA VAL A 50 -7.72 -6.38 -6.09
C VAL A 50 -6.32 -6.94 -6.32
N GLN A 51 -5.67 -7.34 -5.24
CA GLN A 51 -4.39 -8.04 -5.25
C GLN A 51 -4.61 -9.52 -4.94
N ARG A 52 -3.94 -10.39 -5.68
CA ARG A 52 -4.07 -11.84 -5.56
C ARG A 52 -2.78 -12.42 -5.04
N TYR A 53 -2.88 -13.30 -4.05
CA TYR A 53 -1.74 -13.99 -3.46
C TYR A 53 -2.02 -15.49 -3.43
N PRO A 54 -1.20 -16.35 -4.06
CA PRO A 54 -1.31 -17.78 -3.88
C PRO A 54 -0.89 -18.15 -2.46
N VAL A 55 -1.65 -19.03 -1.82
CA VAL A 55 -1.39 -19.55 -0.48
C VAL A 55 -1.58 -21.06 -0.50
N ALA A 56 -0.52 -21.81 -0.19
CA ALA A 56 -0.55 -23.27 -0.16
C ALA A 56 -0.83 -23.84 1.24
N SER A 57 -0.58 -23.07 2.31
CA SER A 57 -0.75 -23.53 3.69
C SER A 57 -1.17 -22.43 4.66
N GLU A 58 -1.69 -22.84 5.83
CA GLU A 58 -1.99 -21.90 6.92
C GLU A 58 -0.74 -21.16 7.43
N ALA A 59 0.43 -21.82 7.42
CA ALA A 59 1.69 -21.19 7.82
C ALA A 59 2.09 -20.07 6.84
N GLU A 60 1.98 -20.32 5.53
CA GLU A 60 2.19 -19.30 4.51
C GLU A 60 1.19 -18.14 4.65
N LEU A 61 -0.07 -18.43 4.96
CA LEU A 61 -1.07 -17.40 5.20
C LEU A 61 -0.62 -16.47 6.33
N LYS A 62 -0.19 -17.01 7.47
CA LYS A 62 0.27 -16.20 8.62
C LYS A 62 1.45 -15.30 8.26
N VAL A 63 2.43 -15.82 7.50
CA VAL A 63 3.56 -15.04 7.01
C VAL A 63 3.08 -13.93 6.06
N LEU A 64 2.14 -14.24 5.17
CA LEU A 64 1.54 -13.27 4.27
C LEU A 64 0.83 -12.15 5.03
N LEU A 65 0.02 -12.46 6.04
CA LEU A 65 -0.68 -11.47 6.86
C LEU A 65 0.29 -10.48 7.52
N LYS A 66 1.37 -11.00 8.12
CA LYS A 66 2.40 -10.17 8.76
C LYS A 66 3.13 -9.27 7.75
N ARG A 67 3.39 -9.77 6.55
CA ARG A 67 4.03 -8.99 5.47
C ARG A 67 3.14 -7.89 4.92
N LEU A 68 1.82 -8.14 4.85
CA LEU A 68 0.85 -7.17 4.33
C LEU A 68 0.42 -6.14 5.36
N ALA A 69 0.52 -6.48 6.65
CA ALA A 69 0.21 -5.56 7.73
C ALA A 69 1.10 -4.32 7.65
N ARG A 70 0.49 -3.14 7.75
CA ARG A 70 1.20 -1.87 7.68
C ARG A 70 0.45 -0.78 8.42
N ASP A 71 1.18 0.15 9.00
CA ASP A 71 0.62 1.36 9.59
C ASP A 71 0.10 2.32 8.51
N PRO A 72 -0.92 3.13 8.84
CA PRO A 72 -1.38 4.19 7.95
C PRO A 72 -0.27 5.22 7.73
N ARG A 73 -0.20 5.76 6.51
CA ARG A 73 0.69 6.87 6.18
C ARG A 73 -0.12 8.12 5.89
N PRO A 74 0.26 9.27 6.48
CA PRO A 74 -0.41 10.53 6.23
C PRO A 74 -0.52 10.88 4.74
N PRO A 75 -1.55 11.65 4.36
CA PRO A 75 -1.70 12.14 3.01
C PRO A 75 -0.52 13.02 2.58
N ARG A 76 -0.15 12.94 1.30
CA ARG A 76 0.85 13.82 0.67
C ARG A 76 0.56 14.03 -0.80
N PHE A 77 1.02 15.15 -1.35
CA PHE A 77 1.01 15.35 -2.80
C PHE A 77 2.26 14.75 -3.44
N VAL A 78 2.06 13.99 -4.51
CA VAL A 78 3.13 13.38 -5.29
C VAL A 78 2.99 13.74 -6.76
N LEU A 79 4.10 14.07 -7.41
CA LEU A 79 4.14 14.30 -8.85
C LEU A 79 4.21 12.94 -9.56
N GLN A 80 3.14 12.57 -10.26
CA GLN A 80 3.05 11.35 -11.07
C GLN A 80 2.56 11.69 -12.47
N GLU A 81 3.26 11.20 -13.49
CA GLU A 81 2.89 11.43 -14.90
C GLU A 81 2.74 12.92 -15.25
N GLY A 82 3.56 13.78 -14.63
CA GLY A 82 3.50 15.23 -14.83
C GLY A 82 2.33 15.94 -14.13
N ARG A 83 1.57 15.24 -13.28
CA ARG A 83 0.45 15.81 -12.52
C ARG A 83 0.62 15.58 -11.03
N TRP A 84 0.27 16.59 -10.22
CA TRP A 84 0.24 16.45 -8.78
C TRP A 84 -1.02 15.70 -8.34
N ARG A 85 -0.85 14.70 -7.50
CA ARG A 85 -1.95 13.90 -6.94
C ARG A 85 -1.81 13.82 -5.43
N GLY A 86 -2.89 14.13 -4.71
CA GLY A 86 -2.97 13.89 -3.28
C GLY A 86 -3.20 12.41 -3.05
N VAL A 87 -2.28 11.72 -2.40
CA VAL A 87 -2.37 10.28 -2.12
C VAL A 87 -2.29 10.03 -0.63
N GLU A 88 -3.02 9.03 -0.15
CA GLU A 88 -2.87 8.50 1.20
C GLU A 88 -2.65 6.99 1.16
N LYS A 89 -2.09 6.43 2.24
CA LYS A 89 -2.06 4.97 2.41
C LYS A 89 -2.76 4.59 3.69
N LYS A 90 -3.88 3.90 3.55
CA LYS A 90 -4.58 3.28 4.68
C LYS A 90 -3.71 2.19 5.30
N GLY A 91 -3.76 2.13 6.62
CA GLY A 91 -3.19 1.04 7.40
C GLY A 91 -3.98 -0.23 7.14
N LEU A 92 -3.27 -1.36 7.10
CA LEU A 92 -3.84 -2.67 6.90
C LEU A 92 -3.58 -3.50 8.14
N ALA A 93 -4.65 -3.96 8.78
CA ALA A 93 -4.58 -4.89 9.89
C ALA A 93 -5.39 -6.15 9.56
N PHE A 94 -4.92 -7.28 10.05
CA PHE A 94 -5.51 -8.59 9.80
C PHE A 94 -5.73 -9.32 11.12
N SER A 95 -6.89 -9.97 11.25
CA SER A 95 -7.12 -10.93 12.33
C SER A 95 -6.70 -12.31 11.84
N GLU A 96 -5.71 -12.91 12.49
CA GLU A 96 -5.22 -14.24 12.12
C GLU A 96 -6.35 -15.29 12.20
N ALA A 97 -7.17 -15.24 13.25
CA ALA A 97 -8.28 -16.17 13.45
C ALA A 97 -9.33 -16.06 12.33
N GLU A 98 -9.70 -14.83 11.93
CA GLU A 98 -10.68 -14.62 10.86
C GLU A 98 -10.12 -15.07 9.50
N ALA A 99 -8.85 -14.77 9.22
CA ALA A 99 -8.20 -15.16 7.98
C ALA A 99 -8.07 -16.70 7.85
N LEU A 100 -7.71 -17.39 8.94
CA LEU A 100 -7.66 -18.86 8.96
C LEU A 100 -9.04 -19.48 8.80
N ALA A 101 -10.07 -18.92 9.44
CA ALA A 101 -11.44 -19.38 9.27
C ALA A 101 -11.90 -19.26 7.81
N ALA A 102 -11.65 -18.10 7.17
CA ALA A 102 -11.99 -17.88 5.77
C ALA A 102 -11.21 -18.82 4.82
N TYR A 103 -9.95 -19.11 5.13
CA TYR A 103 -9.13 -20.05 4.37
C TYR A 103 -9.67 -21.49 4.47
N ARG A 104 -9.98 -21.95 5.69
CA ARG A 104 -10.56 -23.29 5.92
C ARG A 104 -11.93 -23.44 5.28
N GLU A 105 -12.78 -22.41 5.36
CA GLU A 105 -14.08 -22.38 4.69
C GLU A 105 -13.90 -22.53 3.18
N ALA A 106 -12.94 -21.80 2.58
CA ALA A 106 -12.67 -21.87 1.15
C ALA A 106 -12.19 -23.26 0.72
N LEU A 107 -11.31 -23.89 1.50
CA LEU A 107 -10.87 -25.27 1.26
C LEU A 107 -12.03 -26.27 1.40
N GLY A 108 -12.82 -26.17 2.48
CA GLY A 108 -13.97 -27.06 2.71
C GLY A 108 -15.06 -26.92 1.63
N ALA A 109 -15.21 -25.73 1.06
CA ALA A 109 -16.13 -25.46 -0.04
C ALA A 109 -15.54 -25.74 -1.43
N GLY A 110 -14.29 -26.20 -1.54
CA GLY A 110 -13.61 -26.44 -2.82
C GLY A 110 -13.37 -25.17 -3.65
N ARG A 111 -13.36 -23.99 -3.02
CA ARG A 111 -13.14 -22.71 -3.70
C ARG A 111 -11.65 -22.53 -4.01
N ARG A 112 -11.36 -22.02 -5.21
CA ARG A 112 -9.99 -21.69 -5.65
C ARG A 112 -9.50 -20.33 -5.15
N SER A 113 -10.39 -19.53 -4.56
CA SER A 113 -10.07 -18.22 -4.04
C SER A 113 -10.96 -17.84 -2.85
N PHE A 114 -10.46 -16.96 -2.00
CA PHE A 114 -11.21 -16.39 -0.88
C PHE A 114 -10.84 -14.94 -0.66
N ARG A 115 -11.77 -14.16 -0.08
CA ARG A 115 -11.50 -12.77 0.27
C ARG A 115 -10.75 -12.71 1.59
N LEU A 116 -9.65 -11.97 1.61
CA LEU A 116 -8.88 -11.74 2.83
C LEU A 116 -9.63 -10.73 3.72
N PRO A 117 -10.01 -11.09 4.96
CA PRO A 117 -10.64 -10.15 5.89
C PRO A 117 -9.59 -9.12 6.34
N VAL A 118 -9.74 -7.89 5.86
CA VAL A 118 -8.84 -6.78 6.14
C VAL A 118 -9.58 -5.69 6.89
N ARG A 119 -8.93 -5.15 7.92
CA ARG A 119 -9.39 -3.97 8.65
C ARG A 119 -8.55 -2.77 8.21
N PHE A 120 -9.24 -1.74 7.72
CA PHE A 120 -8.60 -0.51 7.28
C PHE A 120 -8.56 0.50 8.42
N THR A 121 -7.37 1.04 8.68
CA THR A 121 -7.20 2.18 9.57
C THR A 121 -6.87 3.40 8.70
N PRO A 122 -7.75 4.42 8.63
CA PRO A 122 -7.43 5.63 7.90
C PRO A 122 -6.30 6.40 8.60
N PRO A 123 -5.43 7.11 7.86
CA PRO A 123 -4.50 8.06 8.48
C PRO A 123 -5.24 9.22 9.14
N ARG A 124 -4.58 9.90 10.08
CA ARG A 124 -5.08 11.12 10.71
C ARG A 124 -4.10 12.28 10.50
N PRO A 125 -4.54 13.39 9.88
CA PRO A 125 -5.80 13.50 9.15
C PRO A 125 -5.83 12.63 7.89
N SER A 126 -7.01 12.29 7.42
CA SER A 126 -7.25 11.60 6.15
C SER A 126 -7.36 12.57 4.98
N LEU A 127 -7.15 12.07 3.77
CA LEU A 127 -7.26 12.86 2.54
C LEU A 127 -8.66 13.46 2.37
N ARG A 128 -9.70 12.75 2.83
CA ARG A 128 -11.08 13.24 2.85
C ARG A 128 -11.26 14.41 3.82
N GLU A 129 -10.65 14.35 5.01
CA GLU A 129 -10.66 15.46 5.96
C GLU A 129 -9.93 16.67 5.39
N LEU A 130 -8.74 16.48 4.79
CA LEU A 130 -8.01 17.56 4.11
C LEU A 130 -8.83 18.19 2.97
N TYR A 131 -9.55 17.36 2.20
CA TYR A 131 -10.43 17.85 1.14
C TYR A 131 -11.54 18.77 1.66
N VAL A 132 -12.16 18.39 2.79
CA VAL A 132 -13.18 19.21 3.47
C VAL A 132 -12.59 20.52 3.98
N LEU A 133 -11.33 20.52 4.43
CA LEU A 133 -10.60 21.72 4.83
C LEU A 133 -10.17 22.61 3.64
N GLY A 134 -10.48 22.23 2.40
CA GLY A 134 -10.16 23.00 1.20
C GLY A 134 -8.79 22.69 0.59
N ILE A 135 -8.04 21.72 1.13
CA ILE A 135 -6.78 21.26 0.57
C ILE A 135 -7.09 20.30 -0.58
N LYS A 136 -7.23 20.85 -1.79
CA LYS A 136 -7.71 20.13 -2.99
C LYS A 136 -6.66 19.95 -4.06
N GLU A 137 -5.52 20.61 -3.96
CA GLU A 137 -4.49 20.50 -4.97
C GLU A 137 -3.14 20.96 -4.43
N HIS A 138 -2.09 20.60 -5.15
CA HIS A 138 -0.78 21.18 -4.96
C HIS A 138 -0.76 22.58 -5.61
N LEU A 139 -0.49 23.61 -4.79
CA LEU A 139 -0.52 25.00 -5.24
C LEU A 139 0.81 25.46 -5.86
N ALA A 140 1.93 25.18 -5.20
CA ALA A 140 3.24 25.66 -5.62
C ALA A 140 4.37 24.77 -5.09
N THR A 141 5.44 24.67 -5.87
CA THR A 141 6.71 24.04 -5.47
C THR A 141 7.75 25.15 -5.29
N GLY A 142 8.42 25.17 -4.15
CA GLY A 142 9.58 26.03 -3.90
C GLY A 142 10.84 25.17 -3.84
N GLU A 143 11.81 25.45 -4.70
CA GLU A 143 13.11 24.77 -4.70
C GLU A 143 14.22 25.77 -4.35
N THR A 144 15.16 25.35 -3.51
CA THR A 144 16.34 26.13 -3.19
C THR A 144 17.58 25.26 -3.25
N SER A 145 18.70 25.84 -3.69
CA SER A 145 20.01 25.18 -3.72
C SER A 145 20.90 25.70 -2.61
N PHE A 146 21.75 24.83 -2.07
CA PHE A 146 22.73 25.17 -1.04
C PHE A 146 24.17 25.20 -1.57
N ARG A 147 24.35 25.26 -2.90
CA ARG A 147 25.68 25.36 -3.53
C ARG A 147 26.46 26.54 -2.92
N GLY A 148 27.68 26.27 -2.47
CA GLY A 148 28.54 27.27 -1.80
C GLY A 148 28.38 27.36 -0.28
N SER A 149 27.47 26.60 0.33
CA SER A 149 27.38 26.46 1.79
C SER A 149 28.50 25.59 2.34
N SER A 150 28.89 25.82 3.60
CA SER A 150 29.80 24.91 4.32
C SER A 150 29.16 23.53 4.53
N ARG A 151 29.99 22.53 4.82
CA ARG A 151 29.55 21.15 5.06
C ARG A 151 28.60 21.07 6.26
N GLU A 152 28.92 21.78 7.33
CA GLU A 152 28.15 21.85 8.57
C GLU A 152 26.77 22.45 8.33
N ARG A 153 26.70 23.55 7.56
CA ARG A 153 25.42 24.18 7.20
C ARG A 153 24.56 23.23 6.35
N THR A 154 25.15 22.56 5.38
CA THR A 154 24.43 21.59 4.53
C THR A 154 23.85 20.45 5.37
N HIS A 155 24.64 19.88 6.29
CA HIS A 155 24.18 18.83 7.20
C HIS A 155 23.00 19.29 8.06
N ASN A 156 23.13 20.47 8.70
CA ASN A 156 22.09 21.01 9.57
C ASN A 156 20.78 21.29 8.80
N LEU A 157 20.87 21.80 7.57
CA LEU A 157 19.71 22.06 6.73
C LEU A 157 19.02 20.76 6.30
N LEU A 158 19.77 19.74 5.88
CA LEU A 158 19.18 18.44 5.52
C LEU A 158 18.50 17.78 6.72
N LEU A 159 19.10 17.86 7.90
CA LEU A 159 18.52 17.35 9.14
C LEU A 159 17.27 18.13 9.57
N ALA A 160 17.26 19.46 9.39
CA ALA A 160 16.07 20.26 9.67
C ALA A 160 14.94 19.95 8.67
N SER A 161 15.26 19.86 7.38
CA SER A 161 14.29 19.53 6.33
C SER A 161 13.67 18.14 6.51
N SER A 162 14.44 17.15 6.97
CA SER A 162 13.88 15.80 7.22
C SER A 162 12.85 15.78 8.35
N LYS A 163 12.90 16.74 9.29
CA LYS A 163 11.88 16.92 10.32
C LYS A 163 10.63 17.65 9.82
N LEU A 164 10.72 18.29 8.65
CA LEU A 164 9.63 18.98 7.97
C LEU A 164 9.06 18.16 6.79
N ASP A 165 9.58 16.93 6.56
CA ASP A 165 9.09 16.04 5.51
C ASP A 165 7.75 15.42 5.90
N GLY A 166 6.69 15.76 5.16
CA GLY A 166 5.36 15.21 5.34
C GLY A 166 4.27 16.27 5.45
N LEU A 167 3.17 15.90 6.12
CA LEU A 167 2.04 16.78 6.36
C LEU A 167 2.29 17.60 7.64
N LEU A 168 2.35 18.92 7.49
CA LEU A 168 2.46 19.89 8.58
C LEU A 168 1.20 20.74 8.60
N ILE A 169 0.48 20.75 9.71
CA ILE A 169 -0.77 21.49 9.93
C ILE A 169 -0.69 22.16 11.30
#